data_AF-A0A2C6E7R8-F1
#
_entry.id   AF-A0A2C6E7R8-F1
#
_cell.length_a   1.000
_cell.length_b   1.000
_cell.length_c   1.000
_cell.angle_alpha   90.00
_cell.angle_beta   90.00
_cell.angle_gamma   90.00
#
_symmetry.space_group_name_H-M   'P 1'
#
loop_
_entity.id
_entity.type
_entity.pdbx_description
1 polymer ?
#
loop_
_entity_poly.entity_id
_entity_poly.type
_entity_poly.pdbx_seq_one_letter_code
_entity_poly.pdbx_strand_id
1 'polypeptide(L)'
;MKVNGIALVQVLILTALLSIFALYISSSAKDQVQLATWSNERAEAELLIRSTYSELLFALLTNERAKTSIDEGGTKITERWNFFGHPFSVTSQIEVRLQDLSGKIGLHFFERNRLESLLRYGGVSEDRIGLIIDRLLDWQDADNIARPQGGEGINGVEVRDGYVTDLTDLEKLIDLTPAEKALLYENTTIYFNGSFNPLTASKSLLAAETDETSAEQIDALRKERDVTPLEYRKITGKGVDTDVRLYPGPSVEFTITAKVGDARITKHFVVGTKRYSKGKLEPINIMYKEG
;
A
#
# COMPACT_ATOMS: atom_id res chain seq x y z
N MET A 1 -34.50 76.16 -2.64
CA MET A 1 -33.37 75.60 -1.85
C MET A 1 -32.82 74.41 -2.60
N LYS A 2 -31.58 74.49 -3.10
CA LYS A 2 -30.96 73.48 -3.97
C LYS A 2 -30.41 72.32 -3.13
N VAL A 3 -31.02 71.16 -3.25
CA VAL A 3 -30.57 69.88 -2.70
C VAL A 3 -29.47 69.32 -3.63
N ASN A 4 -28.28 69.95 -3.66
CA ASN A 4 -27.23 69.59 -4.62
C ASN A 4 -26.04 68.80 -4.01
N GLY A 5 -26.01 68.60 -2.69
CA GLY A 5 -24.95 67.82 -2.02
C GLY A 5 -25.31 66.33 -1.81
N ILE A 6 -26.58 66.02 -1.56
CA ILE A 6 -27.05 64.65 -1.28
C ILE A 6 -26.99 63.77 -2.54
N ALA A 7 -27.33 64.32 -3.71
CA ALA A 7 -27.28 63.58 -4.98
C ALA A 7 -25.88 63.06 -5.32
N LEU A 8 -24.82 63.83 -5.04
CA LEU A 8 -23.44 63.40 -5.28
C LEU A 8 -23.03 62.23 -4.39
N VAL A 9 -23.34 62.33 -3.08
CA VAL A 9 -23.07 61.26 -2.11
C VAL A 9 -23.85 59.99 -2.48
N GLN A 10 -25.11 60.15 -2.91
CA GLN A 10 -25.97 59.04 -3.30
C GLN A 10 -25.46 58.33 -4.57
N VAL A 11 -24.97 59.09 -5.57
CA VAL A 11 -24.32 58.51 -6.75
C VAL A 11 -23.03 57.79 -6.37
N LEU A 12 -22.20 58.36 -5.49
CA LEU A 12 -20.98 57.72 -5.00
C LEU A 12 -21.28 56.39 -4.31
N ILE A 13 -22.28 56.35 -3.44
CA ILE A 13 -22.71 55.11 -2.76
C ILE A 13 -23.23 54.09 -3.78
N LEU A 14 -24.05 54.52 -4.75
CA LEU A 14 -24.54 53.63 -5.81
C LEU A 14 -23.39 53.06 -6.66
N THR A 15 -22.40 53.88 -7.02
CA THR A 15 -21.23 53.40 -7.76
C THR A 15 -20.39 52.43 -6.93
N ALA A 16 -20.18 52.71 -5.63
CA ALA A 16 -19.45 51.82 -4.74
C ALA A 16 -20.16 50.47 -4.58
N LEU A 17 -21.49 50.48 -4.41
CA LEU A 17 -22.31 49.27 -4.35
C LEU A 17 -22.21 48.47 -5.65
N LEU A 18 -22.36 49.13 -6.81
CA LEU A 18 -22.21 48.48 -8.12
C LEU A 18 -20.83 47.87 -8.30
N SER A 19 -19.76 48.54 -7.84
CA SER A 19 -18.41 47.99 -7.85
C SER A 19 -18.28 46.75 -6.97
N ILE A 20 -18.85 46.76 -5.77
CA ILE A 20 -18.85 45.58 -4.87
C ILE A 20 -19.61 44.41 -5.52
N PHE A 21 -20.77 44.67 -6.12
CA PHE A 21 -21.52 43.63 -6.84
C PHE A 21 -20.73 43.07 -8.04
N ALA A 22 -20.08 43.94 -8.82
CA ALA A 22 -19.24 43.51 -9.93
C ALA A 22 -18.05 42.66 -9.47
N LEU A 23 -17.39 43.05 -8.37
CA LEU A 23 -16.31 42.28 -7.76
C LEU A 23 -16.79 40.92 -7.27
N TYR A 24 -17.95 40.86 -6.61
CA TYR A 24 -18.55 39.61 -6.14
C TYR A 24 -18.85 38.65 -7.30
N ILE A 25 -19.49 39.14 -8.37
CA ILE A 25 -19.77 38.32 -9.56
C ILE A 25 -18.48 37.83 -10.21
N SER A 26 -17.44 38.68 -10.31
CA SER A 26 -16.15 38.28 -10.86
C SER A 26 -15.45 37.22 -10.01
N SER A 27 -15.48 37.36 -8.68
CA SER A 27 -14.95 36.36 -7.75
C SER A 27 -15.70 35.04 -7.90
N SER A 28 -17.04 35.08 -7.85
CA SER A 28 -17.86 33.87 -7.98
C SER A 28 -17.65 33.18 -9.33
N ALA A 29 -17.50 33.92 -10.43
CA ALA A 29 -17.20 33.33 -11.73
C ALA A 29 -15.83 32.62 -11.74
N LYS A 30 -14.80 33.20 -11.10
CA LYS A 30 -13.48 32.56 -10.96
C LYS A 30 -13.58 31.28 -10.13
N ASP A 31 -14.32 31.31 -9.03
CA ASP A 31 -14.52 30.13 -8.17
C ASP A 31 -15.23 29.00 -8.92
N GLN A 32 -16.25 29.33 -9.72
CA GLN A 32 -16.96 28.34 -10.54
C GLN A 32 -16.05 27.73 -11.62
N VAL A 33 -15.21 28.55 -12.25
CA VAL A 33 -14.21 28.05 -13.22
C VAL A 33 -13.21 27.13 -12.51
N GLN A 34 -12.71 27.51 -11.34
CA GLN A 34 -11.78 26.69 -10.57
C GLN A 34 -12.39 25.36 -10.15
N LEU A 35 -13.64 25.36 -9.67
CA LEU A 35 -14.37 24.15 -9.31
C LEU A 35 -14.60 23.23 -10.52
N ALA A 36 -14.94 23.80 -11.68
CA ALA A 36 -15.06 23.05 -12.92
C ALA A 36 -13.72 22.44 -13.35
N THR A 37 -12.62 23.19 -13.23
CA THR A 37 -11.26 22.70 -13.51
C THR A 37 -10.91 21.53 -12.60
N TRP A 38 -11.07 21.66 -11.28
CA TRP A 38 -10.80 20.57 -10.35
C TRP A 38 -11.66 19.33 -10.60
N SER A 39 -12.93 19.53 -10.97
CA SER A 39 -13.82 18.42 -11.35
C SER A 39 -13.30 17.69 -12.59
N ASN A 40 -12.83 18.42 -13.61
CA ASN A 40 -12.25 17.84 -14.82
C ASN A 40 -10.93 17.12 -14.52
N GLU A 41 -10.02 17.74 -13.77
CA GLU A 41 -8.73 17.16 -13.37
C GLU A 41 -8.94 15.88 -12.56
N ARG A 42 -9.91 15.87 -11.63
CA ARG A 42 -10.27 14.67 -10.87
C ARG A 42 -10.80 13.56 -11.78
N ALA A 43 -11.72 13.89 -12.70
CA ALA A 43 -12.28 12.91 -13.64
C ALA A 43 -11.19 12.29 -14.53
N GLU A 44 -10.25 13.11 -15.01
CA GLU A 44 -9.10 12.67 -15.79
C GLU A 44 -8.18 11.75 -14.97
N ALA A 45 -7.83 12.15 -13.74
CA ALA A 45 -7.03 11.32 -12.83
C ALA A 45 -7.69 9.95 -12.54
N GLU A 46 -9.01 9.93 -12.34
CA GLU A 46 -9.76 8.66 -12.16
C GLU A 46 -9.74 7.78 -13.41
N LEU A 47 -9.84 8.38 -14.60
CA LEU A 47 -9.75 7.64 -15.86
C LEU A 47 -8.35 7.06 -16.06
N LEU A 48 -7.30 7.82 -15.76
CA LEU A 48 -5.91 7.35 -15.79
C LEU A 48 -5.71 6.15 -14.86
N ILE A 49 -6.18 6.22 -13.62
CA ILE A 49 -6.10 5.09 -12.68
C ILE A 49 -6.80 3.86 -13.22
N ARG A 50 -8.00 4.00 -13.81
CA ARG A 50 -8.76 2.88 -14.37
C ARG A 50 -8.03 2.24 -15.55
N SER A 51 -7.49 3.04 -16.45
CA SER A 51 -6.71 2.57 -17.60
C SER A 51 -5.45 1.81 -17.15
N THR A 52 -4.67 2.39 -16.23
CA THR A 52 -3.47 1.75 -15.68
C THR A 52 -3.80 0.50 -14.89
N TYR A 53 -4.89 0.48 -14.13
CA TYR A 53 -5.36 -0.72 -13.44
C TYR A 53 -5.62 -1.87 -14.42
N SER A 54 -6.32 -1.60 -15.52
CA SER A 54 -6.60 -2.60 -16.56
C SER A 54 -5.32 -3.09 -17.25
N GLU A 55 -4.41 -2.16 -17.61
CA GLU A 55 -3.13 -2.51 -18.23
C GLU A 55 -2.25 -3.35 -17.29
N LEU A 56 -2.18 -2.97 -16.01
CA LEU A 56 -1.42 -3.68 -14.98
C LEU A 56 -1.97 -5.08 -14.74
N LEU A 57 -3.30 -5.24 -14.62
CA LEU A 57 -3.92 -6.56 -14.50
C LEU A 57 -3.64 -7.44 -15.70
N PHE A 58 -3.75 -6.87 -16.91
CA PHE A 58 -3.42 -7.61 -18.12
C PHE A 58 -1.96 -8.06 -18.10
N ALA A 59 -1.02 -7.17 -17.75
CA ALA A 59 0.41 -7.51 -17.65
C ALA A 59 0.67 -8.61 -16.60
N LEU A 60 0.03 -8.53 -15.43
CA LEU A 60 0.14 -9.54 -14.36
C LEU A 60 -0.35 -10.94 -14.79
N LEU A 61 -1.28 -11.00 -15.75
CA LEU A 61 -1.82 -12.26 -16.28
C LEU A 61 -1.01 -12.81 -17.45
N THR A 62 -0.41 -11.95 -18.28
CA THR A 62 0.20 -12.35 -19.55
C THR A 62 1.73 -12.46 -19.53
N ASN A 63 2.42 -11.73 -18.65
CA ASN A 63 3.88 -11.67 -18.61
C ASN A 63 4.43 -12.39 -17.38
N GLU A 64 5.60 -13.01 -17.42
CA GLU A 64 6.29 -13.50 -16.20
C GLU A 64 6.50 -12.38 -15.18
N ARG A 65 6.50 -12.69 -13.88
CA ARG A 65 6.67 -11.68 -12.82
C ARG A 65 8.14 -11.38 -12.58
N ALA A 66 8.81 -11.05 -13.66
CA ALA A 66 10.21 -10.68 -13.76
C ALA A 66 10.28 -9.39 -14.58
N LYS A 67 11.38 -8.64 -14.47
CA LYS A 67 11.59 -7.50 -15.35
C LYS A 67 11.73 -8.02 -16.77
N THR A 68 10.94 -7.48 -17.69
CA THR A 68 10.95 -7.87 -19.10
C THR A 68 11.03 -6.63 -19.95
N SER A 69 12.08 -6.54 -20.76
CA SER A 69 12.30 -5.43 -21.66
C SER A 69 11.24 -5.39 -22.78
N ILE A 70 11.05 -4.22 -23.39
CA ILE A 70 10.10 -4.07 -24.50
C ILE A 70 10.51 -4.96 -25.69
N ASP A 71 11.82 -5.10 -25.93
CA ASP A 71 12.37 -5.94 -27.01
C ASP A 71 12.09 -7.43 -26.81
N GLU A 72 11.88 -7.87 -25.57
CA GLU A 72 11.51 -9.23 -25.19
C GLU A 72 9.98 -9.46 -25.16
N GLY A 73 9.20 -8.51 -25.69
CA GLY A 73 7.73 -8.57 -25.71
C GLY A 73 7.07 -7.99 -24.46
N GLY A 74 7.83 -7.28 -23.62
CA GLY A 74 7.32 -6.55 -22.46
C GLY A 74 6.53 -5.29 -22.81
N THR A 75 5.91 -4.70 -21.79
CA THR A 75 5.25 -3.39 -21.83
C THR A 75 6.07 -2.35 -21.06
N LYS A 76 5.69 -1.07 -21.15
CA LYS A 76 6.29 0.00 -20.32
C LYS A 76 6.19 -0.30 -18.82
N ILE A 77 5.17 -1.04 -18.40
CA ILE A 77 5.00 -1.47 -17.01
C ILE A 77 5.99 -2.58 -16.67
N THR A 78 6.12 -3.62 -17.50
CA THR A 78 6.95 -4.79 -17.19
C THR A 78 8.45 -4.51 -17.20
N GLU A 79 8.87 -3.48 -17.92
CA GLU A 79 10.27 -3.04 -17.91
C GLU A 79 10.67 -2.46 -16.54
N ARG A 80 9.73 -1.83 -15.83
CA ARG A 80 10.01 -1.01 -14.64
C ARG A 80 9.42 -1.57 -13.36
N TRP A 81 8.47 -2.49 -13.47
CA TRP A 81 7.81 -3.04 -12.30
C TRP A 81 8.80 -3.78 -11.41
N ASN A 82 8.43 -3.86 -10.15
CA ASN A 82 9.08 -4.65 -9.14
C ASN A 82 8.02 -5.14 -8.17
N PHE A 83 8.34 -6.10 -7.32
CA PHE A 83 7.37 -6.71 -6.42
C PHE A 83 7.72 -6.53 -4.94
N PHE A 84 8.66 -5.62 -4.62
CA PHE A 84 9.13 -5.35 -3.26
C PHE A 84 8.67 -3.98 -2.72
N GLY A 85 7.61 -3.43 -3.30
CA GLY A 85 6.98 -2.22 -2.80
C GLY A 85 7.74 -0.94 -3.14
N HIS A 86 8.66 -0.94 -4.10
CA HIS A 86 9.31 0.29 -4.55
C HIS A 86 8.46 0.98 -5.65
N PRO A 87 8.17 2.28 -5.53
CA PRO A 87 7.39 2.99 -6.54
C PRO A 87 8.14 3.12 -7.87
N PHE A 88 7.39 3.11 -8.97
CA PHE A 88 7.92 3.39 -10.31
C PHE A 88 6.89 4.16 -11.14
N SER A 89 7.37 5.03 -12.03
CA SER A 89 6.51 5.84 -12.89
C SER A 89 6.23 5.15 -14.22
N VAL A 90 4.94 4.97 -14.54
CA VAL A 90 4.46 4.46 -15.84
C VAL A 90 4.42 5.62 -16.85
N THR A 91 3.94 6.78 -16.41
CA THR A 91 3.96 8.05 -17.14
C THR A 91 4.35 9.18 -16.19
N SER A 92 4.47 10.42 -16.67
CA SER A 92 4.71 11.59 -15.81
C SER A 92 3.57 11.87 -14.82
N GLN A 93 2.37 11.35 -15.09
CA GLN A 93 1.17 11.56 -14.28
C GLN A 93 0.86 10.36 -13.39
N ILE A 94 1.51 9.20 -13.59
CA ILE A 94 1.12 7.93 -12.96
C ILE A 94 2.32 7.26 -12.30
N GLU A 95 2.18 7.04 -11.00
CA GLU A 95 3.08 6.25 -10.16
C GLU A 95 2.38 4.98 -9.70
N VAL A 96 3.09 3.85 -9.78
CA VAL A 96 2.61 2.55 -9.35
C VAL A 96 3.57 1.99 -8.31
N ARG A 97 3.02 1.41 -7.25
CA ARG A 97 3.74 0.61 -6.26
C ARG A 97 3.15 -0.80 -6.24
N LEU A 98 3.99 -1.81 -6.38
CA LEU A 98 3.61 -3.22 -6.42
C LEU A 98 4.33 -3.98 -5.30
N GLN A 99 3.58 -4.73 -4.52
CA GLN A 99 4.08 -5.54 -3.41
C GLN A 99 3.52 -6.95 -3.53
N ASP A 100 4.41 -7.93 -3.71
CA ASP A 100 4.03 -9.33 -3.60
C ASP A 100 3.76 -9.66 -2.13
N LEU A 101 2.59 -10.26 -1.87
CA LEU A 101 2.19 -10.58 -0.50
C LEU A 101 3.04 -11.69 0.10
N SER A 102 3.66 -12.56 -0.72
CA SER A 102 4.65 -13.53 -0.23
C SER A 102 5.87 -12.86 0.39
N GLY A 103 6.16 -11.59 0.07
CA GLY A 103 7.19 -10.80 0.73
C GLY A 103 6.78 -10.24 2.10
N LYS A 104 5.55 -10.44 2.54
CA LYS A 104 5.04 -10.01 3.86
C LYS A 104 4.81 -11.20 4.78
N ILE A 105 4.71 -10.92 6.08
CA ILE A 105 4.28 -11.86 7.12
C ILE A 105 2.75 -11.91 7.14
N GLY A 106 2.17 -13.06 6.85
CA GLY A 106 0.73 -13.26 7.00
C GLY A 106 0.37 -13.26 8.49
N LEU A 107 -0.60 -12.44 8.91
CA LEU A 107 -1.05 -12.37 10.30
C LEU A 107 -1.88 -13.59 10.71
N HIS A 108 -2.48 -14.28 9.73
CA HIS A 108 -3.14 -15.56 9.96
C HIS A 108 -2.11 -16.67 9.87
N PHE A 109 -1.94 -17.41 10.97
CA PHE A 109 -0.95 -18.49 11.06
C PHE A 109 0.49 -18.02 10.74
N PHE A 110 0.90 -16.89 11.33
CA PHE A 110 2.24 -16.34 11.13
C PHE A 110 3.34 -17.29 11.64
N GLU A 111 4.49 -17.25 10.97
CA GLU A 111 5.69 -17.94 11.45
C GLU A 111 6.31 -17.10 12.58
N ARG A 112 6.23 -17.64 13.80
CA ARG A 112 6.58 -16.94 15.03
C ARG A 112 8.00 -16.34 14.98
N ASN A 113 9.00 -17.11 14.55
CA ASN A 113 10.38 -16.64 14.62
C ASN A 113 10.63 -15.46 13.68
N ARG A 114 10.00 -15.42 12.50
CA ARG A 114 10.10 -14.28 11.59
C ARG A 114 9.48 -13.00 12.15
N LEU A 115 8.32 -13.10 12.80
CA LEU A 115 7.71 -11.92 13.43
C LEU A 115 8.55 -11.43 14.63
N GLU A 116 9.06 -12.35 15.45
CA GLU A 116 9.99 -12.00 16.54
C GLU A 116 11.28 -11.36 16.03
N SER A 117 11.85 -11.90 14.94
CA SER A 117 13.07 -11.35 14.32
C SER A 117 12.83 -9.94 13.77
N LEU A 118 11.68 -9.69 13.15
CA LEU A 118 11.29 -8.36 12.67
C LEU A 118 11.17 -7.36 13.83
N LEU A 119 10.46 -7.72 14.90
CA LEU A 119 10.28 -6.84 16.06
C LEU A 119 11.61 -6.55 16.76
N ARG A 120 12.46 -7.57 16.91
CA ARG A 120 13.82 -7.45 17.45
C ARG A 120 14.68 -6.52 16.61
N TYR A 121 14.64 -6.65 15.28
CA TYR A 121 15.31 -5.73 14.36
C TYR A 121 14.81 -4.28 14.53
N GLY A 122 13.51 -4.11 14.76
CA GLY A 122 12.89 -2.82 15.08
C GLY A 122 13.27 -2.23 16.45
N GLY A 123 14.09 -2.91 17.25
CA GLY A 123 14.51 -2.46 18.58
C GLY A 123 13.47 -2.69 19.69
N VAL A 124 12.48 -3.56 19.45
CA VAL A 124 11.47 -3.92 20.45
C VAL A 124 12.10 -4.86 21.49
N SER A 125 11.87 -4.60 22.79
CA SER A 125 12.39 -5.43 23.88
C SER A 125 11.73 -6.81 23.94
N GLU A 126 12.43 -7.85 24.42
CA GLU A 126 11.90 -9.22 24.54
C GLU A 126 10.54 -9.32 25.23
N ASP A 127 10.35 -8.64 26.36
CA ASP A 127 9.08 -8.66 27.09
C ASP A 127 7.94 -8.05 26.27
N ARG A 128 8.25 -7.05 25.43
CA ARG A 128 7.28 -6.41 24.55
C ARG A 128 7.01 -7.27 23.31
N ILE A 129 8.00 -7.99 22.81
CA ILE A 129 7.84 -8.98 21.73
C ILE A 129 6.89 -10.09 22.20
N GLY A 130 7.13 -10.69 23.37
CA GLY A 130 6.27 -11.72 23.96
C GLY A 130 4.82 -11.25 24.06
N LEU A 131 4.60 -10.05 24.58
CA LEU A 131 3.28 -9.42 24.69
C LEU A 131 2.57 -9.29 23.34
N ILE A 132 3.27 -8.81 22.31
CA ILE A 132 2.70 -8.63 20.96
C ILE A 132 2.32 -9.99 20.38
N ILE A 133 3.23 -10.96 20.44
CA ILE A 133 3.01 -12.30 19.88
C ILE A 133 1.86 -13.02 20.59
N ASP A 134 1.88 -13.08 21.92
CA ASP A 134 0.88 -13.80 22.70
C ASP A 134 -0.52 -13.22 22.46
N ARG A 135 -0.66 -11.88 22.43
CA ARG A 135 -1.94 -11.23 22.14
C ARG A 135 -2.44 -11.49 20.72
N LEU A 136 -1.55 -11.60 19.74
CA LEU A 136 -1.95 -11.93 18.37
C LEU A 136 -2.39 -13.38 18.22
N LEU A 137 -1.84 -14.27 19.04
CA LEU A 137 -2.23 -15.68 19.06
C LEU A 137 -3.58 -15.84 19.79
N ASP A 138 -3.74 -15.24 20.98
CA ASP A 138 -4.98 -15.27 21.78
C ASP A 138 -6.16 -14.60 21.04
N TRP A 139 -5.89 -13.69 20.11
CA TRP A 139 -6.96 -13.11 19.28
C TRP A 139 -7.58 -14.12 18.29
N GLN A 140 -6.80 -15.13 17.89
CA GLN A 140 -7.09 -15.97 16.73
C GLN A 140 -7.43 -17.41 17.08
N ASP A 141 -7.04 -17.90 18.25
CA ASP A 141 -7.37 -19.27 18.65
C ASP A 141 -8.82 -19.39 19.10
N ALA A 142 -9.26 -20.64 19.24
CA ALA A 142 -10.65 -20.99 19.49
C ALA A 142 -10.90 -21.38 20.95
N ASP A 143 -9.86 -21.29 21.79
CA ASP A 143 -9.97 -21.55 23.22
C ASP A 143 -10.04 -20.21 23.98
N ASN A 144 -10.19 -20.30 25.30
CA ASN A 144 -10.32 -19.14 26.18
C ASN A 144 -9.24 -19.22 27.28
N ILE A 145 -8.04 -19.66 26.88
CA ILE A 145 -6.89 -19.88 27.75
C ILE A 145 -5.78 -18.90 27.38
N ALA A 146 -5.75 -17.79 28.13
CA ALA A 146 -4.73 -16.76 27.94
C ALA A 146 -3.29 -17.31 28.03
N ARG A 147 -2.45 -16.91 27.07
CA ARG A 147 -1.00 -17.13 27.11
C ARG A 147 -0.33 -16.27 28.20
N PRO A 148 0.94 -16.54 28.59
CA PRO A 148 1.60 -15.87 29.71
C PRO A 148 1.55 -14.34 29.67
N GLN A 149 1.64 -13.74 28.48
CA GLN A 149 1.51 -12.29 28.27
C GLN A 149 0.31 -11.95 27.36
N GLY A 150 -0.58 -12.91 27.14
CA GLY A 150 -1.74 -12.76 26.30
C GLY A 150 -2.96 -12.20 27.05
N GLY A 151 -4.13 -12.40 26.46
CA GLY A 151 -5.41 -12.06 27.06
C GLY A 151 -6.58 -12.32 26.11
N GLU A 152 -7.61 -12.96 26.65
CA GLU A 152 -8.92 -13.26 26.03
C GLU A 152 -9.83 -12.03 25.92
N GLY A 153 -9.20 -10.86 25.78
CA GLY A 153 -9.86 -9.57 25.72
C GLY A 153 -9.07 -8.50 26.46
N ILE A 154 -9.13 -7.28 25.94
CA ILE A 154 -8.41 -6.13 26.49
C ILE A 154 -9.39 -4.96 26.59
N ASN A 155 -9.43 -4.31 27.75
CA ASN A 155 -10.26 -3.12 28.00
C ASN A 155 -11.76 -3.31 27.66
N GLY A 156 -12.31 -4.53 27.85
CA GLY A 156 -13.71 -4.84 27.55
C GLY A 156 -14.00 -5.12 26.07
N VAL A 157 -12.97 -5.20 25.23
CA VAL A 157 -13.08 -5.77 23.87
C VAL A 157 -12.95 -7.28 23.99
N GLU A 158 -14.01 -8.01 23.66
CA GLU A 158 -13.97 -9.47 23.53
C GLU A 158 -13.06 -9.84 22.35
N VAL A 159 -12.24 -10.89 22.55
CA VAL A 159 -11.52 -11.52 21.45
C VAL A 159 -12.50 -12.08 20.42
N ARG A 160 -12.08 -12.11 19.15
CA ARG A 160 -12.94 -12.54 18.04
C ARG A 160 -12.98 -14.07 17.89
N ASP A 161 -12.02 -14.77 18.49
CA ASP A 161 -11.76 -16.21 18.30
C ASP A 161 -11.67 -16.57 16.82
N GLY A 162 -10.93 -15.76 16.06
CA GLY A 162 -10.88 -15.92 14.62
C GLY A 162 -9.99 -14.93 13.89
N TYR A 163 -10.11 -14.97 12.56
CA TYR A 163 -9.23 -14.23 11.66
C TYR A 163 -9.23 -12.72 11.93
N VAL A 164 -8.05 -12.11 11.87
CA VAL A 164 -7.86 -10.66 11.80
C VAL A 164 -8.51 -10.16 10.51
N THR A 165 -9.61 -9.42 10.62
CA THR A 165 -10.39 -8.95 9.47
C THR A 165 -9.87 -7.64 8.88
N ASP A 166 -9.22 -6.82 9.72
CA ASP A 166 -8.66 -5.54 9.33
C ASP A 166 -7.33 -5.34 10.08
N LEU A 167 -6.33 -4.71 9.44
CA LEU A 167 -5.05 -4.42 10.08
C LEU A 167 -5.19 -3.49 11.30
N THR A 168 -6.22 -2.64 11.33
CA THR A 168 -6.54 -1.77 12.47
C THR A 168 -7.05 -2.53 13.68
N ASP A 169 -7.44 -3.81 13.55
CA ASP A 169 -7.76 -4.65 14.71
C ASP A 169 -6.53 -4.85 15.61
N LEU A 170 -5.30 -4.76 15.07
CA LEU A 170 -4.06 -4.79 15.85
C LEU A 170 -4.03 -3.68 16.93
N GLU A 171 -4.61 -2.51 16.63
CA GLU A 171 -4.61 -1.35 17.55
C GLU A 171 -5.64 -1.51 18.67
N LYS A 172 -6.63 -2.38 18.50
CA LYS A 172 -7.58 -2.72 19.58
C LYS A 172 -6.95 -3.70 20.57
N LEU A 173 -6.02 -4.51 20.09
CA LEU A 173 -5.35 -5.58 20.85
C LEU A 173 -4.10 -5.09 21.54
N ILE A 174 -3.36 -4.22 20.87
CA ILE A 174 -2.04 -3.83 21.31
C ILE A 174 -1.97 -2.31 21.22
N ASP A 175 -1.60 -1.68 22.32
CA ASP A 175 -1.27 -0.25 22.34
C ASP A 175 0.08 -0.04 21.66
N LEU A 176 0.08 -0.10 20.32
CA LEU A 176 1.27 -0.03 19.48
C LEU A 176 1.86 1.37 19.50
N THR A 177 3.16 1.47 19.76
CA THR A 177 3.89 2.71 19.52
C THR A 177 3.86 3.05 18.02
N PRO A 178 4.02 4.32 17.62
CA PRO A 178 4.06 4.68 16.20
C PRO A 178 5.11 3.92 15.39
N ALA A 179 6.24 3.57 16.00
CA ALA A 179 7.31 2.79 15.38
C ALA A 179 6.91 1.33 15.17
N GLU A 180 6.34 0.68 16.20
CA GLU A 180 5.81 -0.70 16.09
C GLU A 180 4.69 -0.78 15.06
N LYS A 181 3.78 0.20 15.05
CA LYS A 181 2.69 0.29 14.07
C LYS A 181 3.23 0.39 12.65
N ALA A 182 4.17 1.30 12.39
CA ALA A 182 4.77 1.45 11.07
C ALA A 182 5.47 0.15 10.61
N LEU A 183 6.23 -0.48 11.51
CA LEU A 183 6.95 -1.73 11.22
C LEU A 183 5.99 -2.88 10.89
N LEU A 184 4.93 -3.07 11.67
CA LEU A 184 3.94 -4.12 11.44
C LEU A 184 3.13 -3.85 10.17
N TYR A 185 2.66 -2.62 9.95
CA TYR A 185 1.82 -2.29 8.79
C TYR A 185 2.57 -2.42 7.47
N GLU A 186 3.86 -2.10 7.46
CA GLU A 186 4.70 -2.28 6.28
C GLU A 186 4.90 -3.76 5.94
N ASN A 187 5.12 -4.59 6.96
CA ASN A 187 5.65 -5.94 6.80
C ASN A 187 4.63 -7.06 6.94
N THR A 188 3.39 -6.76 7.33
CA THR A 188 2.36 -7.77 7.58
C THR A 188 1.19 -7.67 6.60
N THR A 189 0.42 -8.77 6.49
CA THR A 189 -0.77 -8.85 5.65
C THR A 189 -1.83 -9.73 6.29
N ILE A 190 -3.10 -9.35 6.16
CA ILE A 190 -4.25 -10.19 6.55
C ILE A 190 -4.68 -11.15 5.43
N TYR A 191 -4.05 -11.05 4.25
CA TYR A 191 -4.35 -11.92 3.12
C TYR A 191 -3.38 -13.11 3.06
N PHE A 192 -3.86 -14.22 2.49
CA PHE A 192 -3.02 -15.39 2.25
C PHE A 192 -1.78 -15.05 1.40
N ASN A 193 -0.61 -15.31 1.97
CA ASN A 193 0.70 -14.99 1.40
C ASN A 193 1.50 -16.24 0.96
N GLY A 194 1.08 -17.45 1.34
CA GLY A 194 1.78 -18.70 1.00
C GLY A 194 3.20 -18.74 1.56
N SER A 195 4.12 -19.42 0.85
CA SER A 195 5.55 -19.47 1.22
C SER A 195 6.18 -18.08 1.12
N PHE A 196 7.04 -17.76 2.08
CA PHE A 196 7.68 -16.44 2.19
C PHE A 196 8.68 -16.21 1.07
N ASN A 197 8.75 -14.98 0.55
CA ASN A 197 9.69 -14.57 -0.48
C ASN A 197 10.58 -13.40 -0.02
N PRO A 198 11.84 -13.67 0.39
CA PRO A 198 12.74 -12.62 0.85
C PRO A 198 13.13 -11.62 -0.25
N LEU A 199 13.09 -11.99 -1.52
CA LEU A 199 13.44 -11.06 -2.62
C LEU A 199 12.37 -10.00 -2.83
N THR A 200 11.12 -10.28 -2.43
CA THR A 200 10.00 -9.33 -2.47
C THR A 200 9.68 -8.71 -1.12
N ALA A 201 10.40 -9.07 -0.06
CA ALA A 201 10.22 -8.47 1.26
C ALA A 201 10.69 -7.01 1.32
N SER A 202 10.18 -6.24 2.28
CA SER A 202 10.74 -4.92 2.56
C SER A 202 12.21 -5.03 2.95
N LYS A 203 12.96 -3.91 2.90
CA LYS A 203 14.35 -3.92 3.37
C LYS A 203 14.44 -4.30 4.85
N SER A 204 13.53 -3.81 5.70
CA SER A 204 13.54 -4.07 7.15
C SER A 204 13.30 -5.55 7.46
N LEU A 205 12.34 -6.18 6.78
CA LEU A 205 12.09 -7.62 6.95
C LEU A 205 13.21 -8.47 6.35
N LEU A 206 13.78 -8.06 5.22
CA LEU A 206 14.94 -8.76 4.65
C LEU A 206 16.15 -8.70 5.59
N ALA A 207 16.41 -7.54 6.22
CA ALA A 207 17.49 -7.37 7.19
C ALA A 207 17.24 -8.19 8.46
N ALA A 208 16.00 -8.22 8.96
CA ALA A 208 15.61 -9.06 10.09
C ALA A 208 15.81 -10.57 9.82
N GLU A 209 15.52 -11.01 8.59
CA GLU A 209 15.69 -12.41 8.18
C GLU A 209 17.13 -12.75 7.79
N THR A 210 18.01 -11.78 7.55
CA THR A 210 19.39 -12.01 7.10
C THR A 210 20.36 -11.23 7.98
N ASP A 211 20.87 -10.12 7.46
CA ASP A 211 21.67 -9.11 8.13
C ASP A 211 21.60 -7.80 7.33
N GLU A 212 21.99 -6.69 7.94
CA GLU A 212 21.91 -5.37 7.30
C GLU A 212 22.74 -5.27 6.01
N THR A 213 23.90 -5.95 5.95
CA THR A 213 24.80 -5.88 4.80
C THR A 213 24.22 -6.64 3.62
N SER A 214 23.75 -7.86 3.86
CA SER A 214 23.06 -8.68 2.86
C SER A 214 21.80 -8.00 2.33
N ALA A 215 21.00 -7.42 3.22
CA ALA A 215 19.77 -6.73 2.86
C ALA A 215 20.04 -5.50 1.99
N GLU A 216 21.05 -4.69 2.33
CA GLU A 216 21.45 -3.53 1.51
C GLU A 216 21.92 -3.95 0.12
N GLN A 217 22.74 -5.00 0.03
CA GLN A 217 23.24 -5.49 -1.25
C GLN A 217 22.11 -6.02 -2.14
N ILE A 218 21.19 -6.80 -1.57
CA ILE A 218 20.02 -7.30 -2.31
C ILE A 218 19.11 -6.15 -2.73
N ASP A 219 18.85 -5.18 -1.85
CA ASP A 219 17.99 -4.04 -2.14
C ASP A 219 18.52 -3.17 -3.30
N ALA A 220 19.83 -2.97 -3.35
CA ALA A 220 20.49 -2.29 -4.48
C ALA A 220 20.34 -3.10 -5.78
N LEU A 221 20.65 -4.40 -5.75
CA LEU A 221 20.59 -5.25 -6.95
C LEU A 221 19.18 -5.34 -7.53
N ARG A 222 18.16 -5.56 -6.68
CA ARG A 222 16.76 -5.74 -7.14
C ARG A 222 16.16 -4.47 -7.78
N LYS A 223 16.64 -3.29 -7.39
CA LYS A 223 16.27 -2.02 -8.02
C LYS A 223 16.75 -1.95 -9.47
N GLU A 224 17.90 -2.54 -9.77
CA GLU A 224 18.48 -2.58 -11.11
C GLU A 224 17.93 -3.75 -11.94
N ARG A 225 17.98 -4.97 -11.41
CA ARG A 225 17.64 -6.21 -12.15
C ARG A 225 17.10 -7.30 -11.24
N ASP A 226 16.62 -8.39 -11.81
CA ASP A 226 16.22 -9.56 -11.03
C ASP A 226 17.43 -10.26 -10.39
N VAL A 227 17.26 -10.69 -9.13
CA VAL A 227 18.27 -11.40 -8.35
C VAL A 227 18.01 -12.90 -8.45
N THR A 228 19.04 -13.67 -8.83
CA THR A 228 18.89 -15.12 -8.99
C THR A 228 18.97 -15.85 -7.64
N PRO A 229 18.40 -17.07 -7.53
CA PRO A 229 18.54 -17.91 -6.34
C PRO A 229 19.99 -18.17 -5.92
N LEU A 230 20.90 -18.30 -6.88
CA LEU A 230 22.32 -18.52 -6.62
C LEU A 230 22.98 -17.27 -6.03
N GLU A 231 22.65 -16.08 -6.53
CA GLU A 231 23.15 -14.81 -5.99
C GLU A 231 22.62 -14.58 -4.58
N TYR A 232 21.32 -14.79 -4.35
CA TYR A 232 20.71 -14.70 -3.03
C TYR A 232 21.46 -15.56 -1.99
N ARG A 233 21.74 -16.82 -2.34
CA ARG A 233 22.48 -17.73 -1.46
C ARG A 233 23.93 -17.29 -1.24
N LYS A 234 24.59 -16.74 -2.26
CA LYS A 234 25.98 -16.24 -2.13
C LYS A 234 26.06 -15.02 -1.23
N ILE A 235 25.05 -14.15 -1.27
CA ILE A 235 25.01 -12.92 -0.47
C ILE A 235 24.64 -13.25 0.98
N THR A 236 23.54 -13.97 1.19
CA THR A 236 22.96 -14.19 2.53
C THR A 236 23.54 -15.39 3.27
N GLY A 237 24.20 -16.31 2.56
CA GLY A 237 24.56 -17.63 3.08
C GLY A 237 23.36 -18.55 3.34
N LYS A 238 22.12 -18.09 3.17
CA LYS A 238 20.89 -18.85 3.43
C LYS A 238 20.46 -19.65 2.20
N GLY A 239 20.00 -20.89 2.46
CA GLY A 239 19.42 -21.76 1.45
C GLY A 239 17.96 -21.44 1.16
N VAL A 240 17.40 -22.12 0.16
CA VAL A 240 15.95 -22.20 -0.07
C VAL A 240 15.47 -23.46 0.66
N ASP A 241 14.64 -23.29 1.68
CA ASP A 241 13.96 -24.39 2.38
C ASP A 241 12.53 -24.59 1.82
N THR A 242 11.69 -25.37 2.50
CA THR A 242 10.31 -25.63 2.07
C THR A 242 9.38 -24.43 2.23
N ASP A 243 9.74 -23.47 3.09
CA ASP A 243 8.90 -22.33 3.46
C ASP A 243 9.35 -21.04 2.78
N VAL A 244 10.50 -21.06 2.12
CA VAL A 244 11.06 -19.98 1.32
C VAL A 244 10.89 -20.23 -0.18
N ARG A 245 10.43 -19.19 -0.88
CA ARG A 245 10.28 -19.13 -2.34
C ARG A 245 11.01 -17.89 -2.85
N LEU A 246 11.78 -18.01 -3.94
CA LEU A 246 12.52 -16.87 -4.50
C LEU A 246 11.92 -16.32 -5.80
N TYR A 247 10.59 -16.42 -5.95
CA TYR A 247 9.86 -15.89 -7.10
C TYR A 247 8.49 -15.36 -6.65
N PRO A 248 7.95 -14.30 -7.26
CA PRO A 248 6.73 -13.67 -6.77
C PRO A 248 5.53 -14.63 -6.66
N GLY A 249 4.79 -14.58 -5.56
CA GLY A 249 3.60 -15.40 -5.29
C GLY A 249 2.37 -14.95 -6.09
N PRO A 250 1.22 -15.65 -6.06
CA PRO A 250 0.06 -15.30 -6.89
C PRO A 250 -0.69 -14.03 -6.43
N SER A 251 -0.49 -13.58 -5.19
CA SER A 251 -1.21 -12.46 -4.58
C SER A 251 -0.36 -11.18 -4.58
N VAL A 252 -0.91 -10.08 -5.06
CA VAL A 252 -0.21 -8.79 -5.16
C VAL A 252 -1.09 -7.70 -4.58
N GLU A 253 -0.49 -6.89 -3.73
CA GLU A 253 -1.01 -5.59 -3.35
C GLU A 253 -0.40 -4.53 -4.27
N PHE A 254 -1.21 -3.58 -4.71
CA PHE A 254 -0.68 -2.45 -5.45
C PHE A 254 -1.45 -1.17 -5.24
N THR A 255 -0.70 -0.08 -5.38
CA THR A 255 -1.19 1.28 -5.24
C THR A 255 -0.94 2.01 -6.56
N ILE A 256 -1.97 2.67 -7.08
CA ILE A 256 -1.86 3.53 -8.27
C ILE A 256 -2.16 4.95 -7.84
N THR A 257 -1.20 5.85 -8.09
CA THR A 257 -1.36 7.28 -7.85
C THR A 257 -1.34 8.04 -9.16
N ALA A 258 -2.41 8.77 -9.45
CA ALA A 258 -2.49 9.69 -10.59
C ALA A 258 -2.45 11.15 -10.12
N LYS A 259 -1.69 11.97 -10.84
CA LYS A 259 -1.60 13.42 -10.64
C LYS A 259 -1.91 14.16 -11.94
N VAL A 260 -2.98 14.95 -11.94
CA VAL A 260 -3.42 15.78 -13.08
C VAL A 260 -3.71 17.17 -12.55
N GLY A 261 -2.96 18.18 -13.00
CA GLY A 261 -3.03 19.53 -12.42
C GLY A 261 -2.81 19.51 -10.91
N ASP A 262 -3.80 20.00 -10.16
CA ASP A 262 -3.82 20.01 -8.69
C ASP A 262 -4.44 18.73 -8.09
N ALA A 263 -5.16 17.94 -8.90
CA ALA A 263 -5.77 16.69 -8.45
C ALA A 263 -4.72 15.59 -8.26
N ARG A 264 -4.68 15.00 -7.06
CA ARG A 264 -3.92 13.77 -6.74
C ARG A 264 -4.89 12.73 -6.20
N ILE A 265 -4.98 11.58 -6.86
CA ILE A 265 -5.82 10.45 -6.45
C ILE A 265 -4.94 9.23 -6.29
N THR A 266 -5.11 8.52 -5.19
CA THR A 266 -4.42 7.26 -4.90
C THR A 266 -5.46 6.19 -4.64
N LYS A 267 -5.32 5.01 -5.26
CA LYS A 267 -6.19 3.85 -5.02
C LYS A 267 -5.37 2.62 -4.67
N HIS A 268 -5.91 1.83 -3.75
CA HIS A 268 -5.30 0.62 -3.23
C HIS A 268 -6.09 -0.61 -3.68
N PHE A 269 -5.37 -1.63 -4.12
CA PHE A 269 -5.94 -2.87 -4.62
C PHE A 269 -5.16 -4.05 -4.08
N VAL A 270 -5.88 -5.13 -3.77
CA VAL A 270 -5.27 -6.43 -3.46
C VAL A 270 -5.92 -7.47 -4.35
N VAL A 271 -5.11 -8.15 -5.16
CA VAL A 271 -5.58 -9.12 -6.15
C VAL A 271 -4.84 -10.44 -6.04
N GLY A 272 -5.57 -11.54 -6.13
CA GLY A 272 -5.02 -12.87 -6.36
C GLY A 272 -5.15 -13.24 -7.82
N THR A 273 -4.06 -13.63 -8.48
CA THR A 273 -4.11 -14.06 -9.90
C THR A 273 -3.94 -15.57 -10.02
N LYS A 274 -4.67 -16.18 -10.96
CA LYS A 274 -4.53 -17.59 -11.34
C LYS A 274 -4.35 -17.69 -12.86
N ARG A 275 -3.10 -17.71 -13.33
CA ARG A 275 -2.75 -17.69 -14.77
C ARG A 275 -3.29 -18.87 -15.58
N TYR A 276 -3.44 -20.04 -14.96
CA TYR A 276 -3.88 -21.27 -15.61
C TYR A 276 -5.25 -21.74 -15.12
N SER A 277 -6.16 -20.81 -14.81
CA SER A 277 -7.52 -21.16 -14.42
C SER A 277 -8.21 -21.97 -15.54
N LYS A 278 -8.53 -23.23 -15.25
CA LYS A 278 -9.38 -24.08 -16.11
C LYS A 278 -10.79 -24.17 -15.50
N GLY A 279 -11.85 -24.02 -16.30
CA GLY A 279 -13.24 -24.19 -15.85
C GLY A 279 -13.87 -22.93 -15.23
N LYS A 280 -14.67 -23.10 -14.15
CA LYS A 280 -15.47 -22.04 -13.49
C LYS A 280 -14.68 -21.12 -12.53
N LEU A 281 -13.36 -21.23 -12.47
CA LEU A 281 -12.53 -20.40 -11.59
C LEU A 281 -12.14 -19.12 -12.32
N GLU A 282 -12.47 -17.96 -11.74
CA GLU A 282 -12.07 -16.68 -12.32
C GLU A 282 -10.53 -16.52 -12.27
N PRO A 283 -9.91 -15.96 -13.33
CA PRO A 283 -8.46 -15.79 -13.41
C PRO A 283 -7.94 -14.70 -12.45
N ILE A 284 -8.83 -13.84 -11.97
CA ILE A 284 -8.54 -12.76 -11.02
C ILE A 284 -9.53 -12.88 -9.87
N ASN A 285 -9.02 -12.79 -8.65
CA ASN A 285 -9.81 -12.62 -7.45
C ASN A 285 -9.48 -11.25 -6.84
N ILE A 286 -10.41 -10.31 -6.87
CA ILE A 286 -10.24 -9.00 -6.24
C ILE A 286 -10.55 -9.18 -4.75
N MET A 287 -9.50 -9.15 -3.93
CA MET A 287 -9.63 -9.34 -2.47
C MET A 287 -9.97 -8.02 -1.78
N TYR A 288 -9.46 -6.90 -2.29
CA TYR A 288 -9.73 -5.57 -1.75
C TYR A 288 -9.62 -4.48 -2.81
N LYS A 289 -10.45 -3.45 -2.65
CA LYS A 289 -10.44 -2.26 -3.48
C LYS A 289 -10.92 -1.06 -2.66
N GLU A 290 -10.03 -0.10 -2.46
CA GLU A 290 -10.34 1.18 -1.83
C GLU A 290 -10.25 2.31 -2.85
N GLY A 291 -11.21 3.23 -2.78
CA GLY A 291 -11.49 4.21 -3.83
C GLY A 291 -11.37 5.64 -3.38
#